data_AF-G8U0H3-F1
#
_entry.id   AF-G8U0H3-F1
#
_cell.length_a   1.000
_cell.length_b   1.000
_cell.length_c   1.000
_cell.angle_alpha   90.00
_cell.angle_beta   90.00
_cell.angle_gamma   90.00
#
_symmetry.space_group_name_H-M   'P 1'
#
loop_
_entity.id
_entity.type
_entity.pdbx_description
1 polymer ?
#
loop_
_entity_poly.entity_id
_entity_poly.type
_entity_poly.pdbx_seq_one_letter_code
_entity_poly.pdbx_strand_id
1 'polypeptide(L)'
;MGHYRVLVILPSEAEEDDAEGYVEDLLAPYDENLTVDPYWEDCGCRQQRAWLQLADATAQAHGYAHWEAWREAMRTEAANQPSDVLYLDHVPAFRSIFQMLDIQAAQQAPETPADPNCPTCHGRGRYRTIYNPGARWDWWVIGGRWDDPAGNIRRLREWPADAPPIAVVTPDGTWHEQAEVGWFGSTHAVMTDAEWQQRWTDWRALYGDYWAVSVDCHI
;
A
#
# COMPACT_ATOMS: atom_id res chain seq x y z
N MET A 1 -8.65 5.12 -7.30
CA MET A 1 -7.54 6.06 -7.13
C MET A 1 -7.51 6.41 -5.66
N GLY A 2 -6.43 6.00 -5.01
CA GLY A 2 -6.23 6.10 -3.57
C GLY A 2 -5.64 7.45 -3.22
N HIS A 3 -6.03 7.98 -2.07
CA HIS A 3 -5.31 9.08 -1.44
C HIS A 3 -4.93 8.64 -0.06
N TYR A 4 -3.81 9.12 0.43
CA TYR A 4 -3.35 8.74 1.76
C TYR A 4 -2.45 9.84 2.35
N ARG A 5 -2.55 10.01 3.68
CA ARG A 5 -1.83 11.07 4.39
C ARG A 5 -0.42 10.62 4.74
N VAL A 6 0.57 11.39 4.31
CA VAL A 6 1.99 11.24 4.67
C VAL A 6 2.38 12.39 5.58
N LEU A 7 3.14 12.11 6.63
CA LEU A 7 3.78 13.16 7.43
C LEU A 7 5.27 13.21 7.10
N VAL A 8 5.74 14.33 6.55
CA VAL A 8 7.15 14.54 6.21
C VAL A 8 7.82 15.33 7.32
N ILE A 9 8.78 14.73 8.01
CA ILE A 9 9.57 15.38 9.06
C ILE A 9 10.79 16.00 8.40
N LEU A 10 10.90 17.33 8.48
CA LEU A 10 11.96 18.07 7.80
C LEU A 10 13.29 18.00 8.57
N PRO A 11 14.45 18.22 7.91
CA PRO A 11 15.75 18.36 8.57
C PRO A 11 15.77 19.45 9.66
N SER A 12 16.70 19.34 10.59
CA SER A 12 16.81 20.24 11.75
C SER A 12 17.00 21.71 11.39
N GLU A 13 17.61 21.95 10.24
CA GLU A 13 17.95 23.24 9.64
C GLU A 13 16.82 23.85 8.81
N ALA A 14 15.72 23.11 8.62
CA ALA A 14 14.57 23.60 7.88
C ALA A 14 13.87 24.72 8.64
N GLU A 15 13.48 25.75 7.90
CA GLU A 15 12.60 26.83 8.38
C GLU A 15 11.19 26.62 7.82
N GLU A 16 10.19 27.21 8.49
CA GLU A 16 8.78 27.05 8.11
C GLU A 16 8.50 27.54 6.68
N ASP A 17 9.08 28.68 6.32
CA ASP A 17 8.88 29.34 5.02
C ASP A 17 9.46 28.53 3.83
N ASP A 18 10.43 27.65 4.09
CA ASP A 18 11.10 26.82 3.07
C ASP A 18 10.56 25.37 3.05
N ALA A 19 9.53 25.07 3.87
CA ALA A 19 9.06 23.71 4.11
C ALA A 19 8.67 22.96 2.82
N GLU A 20 8.04 23.64 1.86
CA GLU A 20 7.61 23.04 0.59
C GLU A 20 8.80 22.51 -0.22
N GLY A 21 9.92 23.23 -0.26
CA GLY A 21 11.13 22.79 -0.96
C GLY A 21 11.74 21.54 -0.33
N TYR A 22 11.79 21.47 1.00
CA TYR A 22 12.24 20.25 1.68
C TYR A 22 11.29 19.06 1.46
N VAL A 23 9.98 19.30 1.39
CA VAL A 23 9.01 18.26 1.06
C VAL A 23 9.24 17.73 -0.35
N GLU A 24 9.45 18.62 -1.33
CA GLU A 24 9.78 18.24 -2.71
C GLU A 24 11.04 17.36 -2.76
N ASP A 25 12.12 17.79 -2.12
CA ASP A 25 13.40 17.05 -2.11
C ASP A 25 13.28 15.67 -1.44
N LEU A 26 12.60 15.59 -0.29
CA LEU A 26 12.44 14.34 0.47
C LEU A 26 11.48 13.35 -0.22
N LEU A 27 10.51 13.85 -0.98
CA LEU A 27 9.55 13.01 -1.69
C LEU A 27 10.02 12.61 -3.09
N ALA A 28 10.91 13.37 -3.72
CA ALA A 28 11.38 13.14 -5.09
C ALA A 28 11.84 11.70 -5.41
N PRO A 29 12.54 10.97 -4.51
CA PRO A 29 12.91 9.58 -4.77
C PRO A 29 11.71 8.61 -4.92
N TYR A 30 10.53 9.01 -4.48
CA TYR A 30 9.31 8.21 -4.44
C TYR A 30 8.28 8.60 -5.50
N ASP A 31 8.64 9.51 -6.42
CA ASP A 31 7.80 9.88 -7.58
C ASP A 31 7.65 8.69 -8.55
N GLU A 32 6.42 8.33 -8.89
CA GLU A 32 6.10 7.34 -9.92
C GLU A 32 6.64 7.73 -11.30
N ASN A 33 6.70 9.03 -11.58
CA ASN A 33 7.18 9.56 -12.85
C ASN A 33 8.72 9.60 -12.93
N LEU A 34 9.42 9.28 -11.83
CA LEU A 34 10.88 9.17 -11.82
C LEU A 34 11.30 7.98 -12.68
N THR A 35 11.88 8.27 -13.85
CA THR A 35 12.45 7.24 -14.71
C THR A 35 13.81 6.81 -14.17
N VAL A 36 13.96 5.52 -13.86
CA VAL A 36 15.22 4.94 -13.35
C VAL A 36 15.94 4.12 -14.42
N ASP A 37 17.19 3.73 -14.11
CA ASP A 37 17.95 2.82 -14.97
C ASP A 37 17.19 1.50 -15.18
N PRO A 38 17.16 0.96 -16.40
CA PRO A 38 16.37 -0.23 -16.68
C PRO A 38 16.83 -1.44 -15.87
N TYR A 39 15.91 -2.06 -15.12
CA TYR A 39 16.17 -3.28 -14.36
C TYR A 39 15.21 -4.41 -14.76
N TRP A 40 15.50 -5.62 -14.28
CA TRP A 40 14.63 -6.78 -14.46
C TRP A 40 13.70 -6.92 -13.26
N GLU A 41 12.41 -7.02 -13.53
CA GLU A 41 11.38 -7.24 -12.51
C GLU A 41 10.65 -8.55 -12.78
N ASP A 42 10.29 -9.25 -11.71
CA ASP A 42 9.47 -10.45 -11.79
C ASP A 42 8.06 -10.09 -12.26
N CYS A 43 7.53 -10.91 -13.15
CA CYS A 43 6.20 -10.68 -13.68
C CYS A 43 5.15 -11.33 -12.78
N GLY A 44 4.15 -10.54 -12.37
CA GLY A 44 3.00 -11.00 -11.58
C GLY A 44 2.19 -12.13 -12.22
N CYS A 45 2.42 -12.48 -13.50
CA CYS A 45 1.77 -13.62 -14.16
C CYS A 45 1.98 -14.96 -13.43
N ARG A 46 3.12 -15.16 -12.76
CA ARG A 46 3.37 -16.38 -11.99
C ARG A 46 2.47 -16.46 -10.76
N GLN A 47 2.42 -15.37 -9.99
CA GLN A 47 1.54 -15.26 -8.82
C GLN A 47 0.06 -15.37 -9.22
N GLN A 48 -0.36 -14.69 -10.30
CA GLN A 48 -1.72 -14.79 -10.81
C GLN A 48 -2.11 -16.23 -11.17
N ARG A 49 -1.19 -16.99 -11.78
CA ARG A 49 -1.42 -18.40 -12.10
C ARG A 49 -1.49 -19.28 -10.86
N ALA A 50 -0.58 -19.08 -9.91
CA ALA A 50 -0.61 -19.79 -8.63
C ALA A 50 -1.93 -19.53 -7.90
N TRP A 51 -2.36 -18.26 -7.88
CA TRP A 51 -3.63 -17.85 -7.30
C TRP A 51 -4.81 -18.54 -7.96
N LEU A 52 -4.89 -18.57 -9.29
CA LEU A 52 -6.00 -19.23 -10.00
C LEU A 52 -6.04 -20.73 -9.70
N GLN A 53 -4.90 -21.40 -9.63
CA GLN A 53 -4.82 -22.82 -9.27
C GLN A 53 -5.32 -23.08 -7.85
N LEU A 54 -4.91 -22.25 -6.89
CA LEU A 54 -5.36 -22.33 -5.50
C LEU A 54 -6.85 -22.01 -5.36
N ALA A 55 -7.33 -21.00 -6.09
CA ALA A 55 -8.72 -20.57 -6.09
C ALA A 55 -9.63 -21.66 -6.69
N ASP A 56 -9.23 -22.30 -7.78
CA ASP A 56 -9.94 -23.43 -8.37
C ASP A 56 -9.96 -24.65 -7.44
N ALA A 57 -8.83 -24.99 -6.82
CA ALA A 57 -8.78 -26.09 -5.84
C ALA A 57 -9.68 -25.81 -4.63
N THR A 58 -9.71 -24.56 -4.16
CA THR A 58 -10.59 -24.13 -3.06
C THR A 58 -12.05 -24.23 -3.49
N ALA A 59 -12.41 -23.72 -4.67
CA ALA A 59 -13.76 -23.84 -5.22
C ALA A 59 -14.23 -25.29 -5.31
N GLN A 60 -13.36 -26.21 -5.75
CA GLN A 60 -13.64 -27.64 -5.82
C GLN A 60 -13.88 -28.26 -4.44
N ALA A 61 -13.13 -27.84 -3.41
CA ALA A 61 -13.36 -28.26 -2.03
C ALA A 61 -14.74 -27.80 -1.50
N HIS A 62 -15.28 -26.71 -2.06
CA HIS A 62 -16.63 -26.21 -1.79
C HIS A 62 -17.71 -26.76 -2.75
N GLY A 63 -17.36 -27.71 -3.63
CA GLY A 63 -18.31 -28.37 -4.53
C GLY A 63 -18.59 -27.62 -5.84
N TYR A 64 -17.76 -26.66 -6.21
CA TYR A 64 -17.88 -25.90 -7.46
C TYR A 64 -16.84 -26.35 -8.49
N ALA A 65 -17.17 -26.24 -9.78
CA ALA A 65 -16.30 -26.70 -10.86
C ALA A 65 -15.01 -25.86 -10.99
N HIS A 66 -15.11 -24.55 -10.78
CA HIS A 66 -14.00 -23.59 -10.87
C HIS A 66 -14.33 -22.33 -10.05
N TRP A 67 -13.31 -21.50 -9.84
CA TRP A 67 -13.35 -20.27 -9.05
C TRP A 67 -14.51 -19.34 -9.44
N GLU A 68 -14.72 -19.09 -10.74
CA GLU A 68 -15.77 -18.16 -11.17
C GLU A 68 -17.18 -18.64 -10.81
N ALA A 69 -17.44 -19.95 -10.89
CA ALA A 69 -18.73 -20.52 -10.50
C ALA A 69 -18.98 -20.35 -9.00
N TRP A 70 -17.95 -20.57 -8.18
CA TRP A 70 -18.03 -20.36 -6.74
C TRP A 70 -18.22 -18.88 -6.37
N ARG A 71 -17.41 -18.00 -6.98
CA ARG A 71 -17.49 -16.54 -6.79
C ARG A 71 -18.87 -16.00 -7.16
N GLU A 72 -19.48 -16.49 -8.22
CA GLU A 72 -20.81 -16.04 -8.66
C GLU A 72 -21.92 -16.53 -7.72
N ALA A 73 -21.84 -17.79 -7.27
CA ALA A 73 -22.76 -18.30 -6.26
C ALA A 73 -22.68 -17.49 -4.95
N MET A 74 -21.47 -17.17 -4.50
CA MET A 74 -21.23 -16.34 -3.33
C MET A 74 -21.77 -14.91 -3.50
N ARG A 75 -21.55 -14.28 -4.67
CA ARG A 75 -22.10 -12.96 -4.98
C ARG A 75 -23.62 -12.95 -4.96
N THR A 76 -24.24 -13.99 -5.52
CA THR A 76 -25.70 -14.14 -5.55
C THR A 76 -26.26 -14.33 -4.14
N GLU A 77 -25.63 -15.17 -3.32
CA GLU A 77 -26.00 -15.35 -1.92
C GLU A 77 -25.90 -14.04 -1.14
N ALA A 78 -24.75 -13.36 -1.26
CA ALA A 78 -24.50 -12.05 -0.67
C ALA A 78 -25.57 -11.01 -1.04
N ALA A 79 -25.95 -10.91 -2.32
CA ALA A 79 -26.97 -9.97 -2.79
C ALA A 79 -28.37 -10.22 -2.18
N ASN A 80 -28.62 -11.43 -1.66
CA ASN A 80 -29.88 -11.80 -1.03
C ASN A 80 -29.87 -11.65 0.50
N GLN A 81 -28.74 -11.26 1.10
CA GLN A 81 -28.63 -11.04 2.55
C GLN A 81 -28.93 -9.58 2.91
N PRO A 82 -29.51 -9.32 4.10
CA PRO A 82 -29.54 -7.99 4.69
C PRO A 82 -28.13 -7.39 4.79
N SER A 83 -28.00 -6.08 4.62
CA SER A 83 -26.69 -5.41 4.53
C SER A 83 -25.83 -5.54 5.80
N ASP A 84 -26.46 -5.68 6.96
CA ASP A 84 -25.82 -5.92 8.26
C ASP A 84 -25.24 -7.34 8.38
N VAL A 85 -25.96 -8.36 7.93
CA VAL A 85 -25.49 -9.76 7.90
C VAL A 85 -24.36 -9.94 6.87
N LEU A 86 -24.50 -9.32 5.71
CA LEU A 86 -23.47 -9.29 4.67
C LEU A 86 -22.13 -8.75 5.24
N TYR A 87 -22.20 -7.62 5.95
CA TYR A 87 -21.02 -6.92 6.44
C TYR A 87 -20.33 -7.64 7.61
N LEU A 88 -21.10 -8.21 8.53
CA LEU A 88 -20.55 -8.82 9.74
C LEU A 88 -20.03 -10.25 9.53
N ASP A 89 -20.72 -11.06 8.72
CA ASP A 89 -20.43 -12.50 8.64
C ASP A 89 -19.78 -12.90 7.31
N HIS A 90 -20.28 -12.38 6.19
CA HIS A 90 -19.84 -12.82 4.86
C HIS A 90 -18.59 -12.09 4.37
N VAL A 91 -18.53 -10.76 4.51
CA VAL A 91 -17.40 -9.95 4.03
C VAL A 91 -16.08 -10.32 4.75
N PRO A 92 -16.03 -10.51 6.08
CA PRO A 92 -14.77 -10.85 6.76
C PRO A 92 -14.29 -12.26 6.43
N ALA A 93 -15.19 -13.25 6.39
CA ALA A 93 -14.84 -14.62 6.01
C ALA A 93 -14.30 -14.69 4.58
N PHE A 94 -14.95 -14.00 3.65
CA PHE A 94 -14.52 -13.91 2.27
C PHE A 94 -13.16 -13.20 2.14
N ARG A 95 -13.00 -12.05 2.78
CA ARG A 95 -11.71 -11.32 2.79
C ARG A 95 -10.58 -12.19 3.34
N SER A 96 -10.85 -13.00 4.36
CA SER A 96 -9.88 -13.92 4.95
C SER A 96 -9.44 -15.01 3.95
N ILE A 97 -10.37 -15.55 3.16
CA ILE A 97 -10.04 -16.54 2.12
C ILE A 97 -9.13 -15.92 1.05
N PHE A 98 -9.46 -14.72 0.55
CA PHE A 98 -8.62 -14.05 -0.45
C PHE A 98 -7.23 -13.77 0.10
N GLN A 99 -7.15 -13.24 1.32
CA GLN A 99 -5.87 -12.97 1.96
C GLN A 99 -5.02 -14.24 2.10
N MET A 100 -5.63 -15.38 2.47
CA MET A 100 -4.92 -16.65 2.52
C MET A 100 -4.45 -17.11 1.12
N LEU A 101 -5.30 -16.98 0.10
CA LEU A 101 -4.95 -17.32 -1.28
C LEU A 101 -3.82 -16.44 -1.80
N ASP A 102 -3.83 -15.14 -1.51
CA ASP A 102 -2.79 -14.19 -1.92
C ASP A 102 -1.43 -14.55 -1.29
N ILE A 103 -1.41 -14.85 0.01
CA ILE A 103 -0.21 -15.28 0.74
C ILE A 103 0.33 -16.59 0.16
N GLN A 104 -0.52 -17.60 -0.04
CA GLN A 104 -0.10 -18.89 -0.59
C GLN A 104 0.34 -18.77 -2.05
N ALA A 105 -0.34 -17.98 -2.85
CA ALA A 105 0.04 -17.71 -4.23
C ALA A 105 1.39 -17.03 -4.32
N ALA A 106 1.68 -16.05 -3.45
CA ALA A 106 2.99 -15.42 -3.37
C ALA A 106 4.10 -16.43 -3.03
N GLN A 107 3.84 -17.36 -2.10
CA GLN A 107 4.80 -18.43 -1.74
C GLN A 107 5.04 -19.41 -2.88
N GLN A 108 4.02 -19.73 -3.68
CA GLN A 108 4.11 -20.68 -4.80
C GLN A 108 4.58 -20.04 -6.12
N ALA A 109 4.52 -18.71 -6.24
CA ALA A 109 4.85 -17.98 -7.46
C ALA A 109 6.25 -18.30 -8.02
N PRO A 110 7.33 -18.45 -7.22
CA PRO A 110 8.66 -18.74 -7.75
C PRO A 110 8.74 -20.07 -8.52
N GLU A 111 7.97 -21.07 -8.10
CA GLU A 111 7.93 -22.41 -8.72
C GLU A 111 6.90 -22.49 -9.85
N THR A 112 5.97 -21.55 -9.90
CA THR A 112 4.89 -21.52 -10.89
C THR A 112 5.44 -21.08 -12.27
N PRO A 113 5.23 -21.87 -13.34
CA PRO A 113 5.67 -21.48 -14.68
C PRO A 113 4.98 -20.19 -15.15
N ALA A 114 5.76 -19.30 -15.75
CA ALA A 114 5.23 -18.08 -16.37
C ALA A 114 4.19 -18.41 -17.45
N ASP A 115 3.21 -17.54 -17.62
CA ASP A 115 2.25 -17.66 -18.73
C ASP A 115 2.98 -17.42 -20.07
N PRO A 116 3.02 -18.42 -20.99
CA PRO A 116 3.64 -18.26 -22.30
C PRO A 116 3.02 -17.13 -23.12
N ASN A 117 1.74 -16.81 -22.87
CA ASN A 117 0.99 -15.78 -23.58
C ASN A 117 0.93 -14.45 -22.81
N CYS A 118 1.67 -14.30 -21.71
CA CYS A 118 1.69 -13.06 -20.94
C CYS A 118 2.13 -11.89 -21.84
N PRO A 119 1.33 -10.81 -21.97
CA PRO A 119 1.68 -9.67 -22.81
C PRO A 119 2.88 -8.88 -22.28
N THR A 120 3.19 -9.01 -20.99
CA THR A 120 4.30 -8.28 -20.33
C THR A 120 5.61 -9.05 -20.43
N CYS A 121 5.63 -10.32 -20.02
CA CYS A 121 6.86 -11.10 -19.94
C CYS A 121 7.09 -12.05 -21.13
N HIS A 122 6.06 -12.32 -21.94
CA HIS A 122 6.10 -13.27 -23.06
C HIS A 122 6.69 -14.63 -22.67
N GLY A 123 6.19 -15.22 -21.57
CA GLY A 123 6.65 -16.51 -21.07
C GLY A 123 7.99 -16.51 -20.32
N ARG A 124 8.69 -15.38 -20.22
CA ARG A 124 9.98 -15.31 -19.50
C ARG A 124 9.83 -15.28 -17.98
N GLY A 125 8.65 -14.88 -17.48
CA GLY A 125 8.39 -14.68 -16.06
C GLY A 125 9.04 -13.45 -15.45
N ARG A 126 9.77 -12.66 -16.25
CA ARG A 126 10.35 -11.37 -15.90
C ARG A 126 10.32 -10.43 -17.10
N TYR A 127 10.32 -9.13 -16.86
CA TYR A 127 10.31 -8.09 -17.88
C TYR A 127 11.29 -6.97 -17.52
N ARG A 128 11.72 -6.20 -18.52
CA ARG A 128 12.53 -5.00 -18.28
C ARG A 128 11.61 -3.82 -18.09
N THR A 129 11.87 -3.02 -17.07
CA THR A 129 11.13 -1.81 -16.76
C THR A 129 12.08 -0.68 -16.41
N ILE A 130 11.59 0.55 -16.50
CA ILE A 130 12.24 1.80 -16.07
C ILE A 130 11.40 2.51 -15.00
N TYR A 131 10.33 1.84 -14.56
CA TYR A 131 9.42 2.31 -13.53
C TYR A 131 10.15 2.45 -12.19
N ASN A 132 9.84 3.47 -11.39
CA ASN A 132 10.48 3.64 -10.10
C ASN A 132 10.05 2.52 -9.13
N PRO A 133 10.93 1.59 -8.71
CA PRO A 133 10.55 0.56 -7.74
C PRO A 133 10.26 1.14 -6.35
N GLY A 134 10.72 2.37 -6.09
CA GLY A 134 10.42 3.14 -4.90
C GLY A 134 9.17 4.01 -5.03
N ALA A 135 8.43 3.95 -6.14
CA ALA A 135 7.23 4.78 -6.32
C ALA A 135 6.27 4.63 -5.12
N ARG A 136 5.77 5.77 -4.63
CA ARG A 136 4.73 5.87 -3.60
C ARG A 136 3.63 6.84 -4.01
N TRP A 137 3.89 7.77 -4.91
CA TRP A 137 2.93 8.77 -5.35
C TRP A 137 3.09 9.13 -6.83
N ASP A 138 2.01 9.55 -7.51
CA ASP A 138 2.04 10.16 -8.85
C ASP A 138 1.88 11.69 -8.81
N TRP A 139 1.23 12.22 -7.77
CA TRP A 139 1.22 13.62 -7.38
C TRP A 139 0.94 13.78 -5.88
N TRP A 140 1.26 14.96 -5.34
CA TRP A 140 1.02 15.30 -3.95
C TRP A 140 0.64 16.77 -3.77
N VAL A 141 0.07 17.11 -2.61
CA VAL A 141 -0.18 18.49 -2.18
C VAL A 141 -0.12 18.60 -0.65
N ILE A 142 0.38 19.71 -0.12
CA ILE A 142 0.35 19.97 1.34
C ILE A 142 -1.12 20.10 1.80
N GLY A 143 -1.46 19.36 2.85
CA GLY A 143 -2.82 19.28 3.40
C GLY A 143 -3.76 18.45 2.52
N GLY A 144 -4.31 19.07 1.47
CA GLY A 144 -5.25 18.44 0.53
C GLY A 144 -6.53 17.95 1.21
N ARG A 145 -6.86 16.67 1.07
CA ARG A 145 -8.00 16.04 1.74
C ARG A 145 -7.90 16.05 3.27
N TRP A 146 -6.69 16.23 3.80
CA TRP A 146 -6.40 16.30 5.23
C TRP A 146 -5.94 17.68 5.66
N ASP A 147 -6.46 18.73 5.00
CA ASP A 147 -6.22 20.12 5.41
C ASP A 147 -6.64 20.33 6.88
N ASP A 148 -5.67 20.63 7.74
CA ASP A 148 -5.85 20.74 9.18
C ASP A 148 -6.11 22.21 9.57
N PRO A 149 -7.23 22.53 10.26
CA PRO A 149 -7.52 23.89 10.72
C PRO A 149 -6.45 24.51 11.64
N ALA A 150 -5.65 23.68 12.31
CA ALA A 150 -4.53 24.09 13.13
C ALA A 150 -3.19 24.14 12.36
N GLY A 151 -3.23 24.07 11.02
CA GLY A 151 -2.09 24.19 10.12
C GLY A 151 -1.49 22.84 9.70
N ASN A 152 -1.05 22.76 8.44
CA ASN A 152 -0.41 21.58 7.87
C ASN A 152 1.10 21.53 8.10
N ILE A 153 1.70 22.63 8.55
CA ILE A 153 3.13 22.77 8.85
C ILE A 153 3.22 23.19 10.32
N ARG A 154 3.78 22.33 11.17
CA ARG A 154 3.95 22.59 12.61
C ARG A 154 4.99 21.66 13.22
N ARG A 155 5.39 21.88 14.48
CA ARG A 155 6.38 21.00 15.10
C ARG A 155 5.80 19.61 15.30
N LEU A 156 6.63 18.57 15.16
CA LEU A 156 6.19 17.17 15.27
C LEU A 156 5.45 16.89 16.59
N ARG A 157 5.92 17.48 17.70
CA ARG A 157 5.30 17.34 19.03
C ARG A 157 3.85 17.86 19.12
N GLU A 158 3.42 18.70 18.19
CA GLU A 158 2.08 19.31 18.16
C GLU A 158 1.05 18.40 17.48
N TRP A 159 1.50 17.38 16.73
CA TRP A 159 0.60 16.37 16.15
C TRP A 159 0.02 15.45 17.24
N PRO A 160 -1.10 14.74 16.99
CA PRO A 160 -1.67 13.79 17.96
C PRO A 160 -0.76 12.58 18.23
N ALA A 161 -0.62 12.19 19.50
CA ALA A 161 0.27 11.08 19.92
C ALA A 161 -0.37 9.71 19.74
N ASP A 162 -1.70 9.66 19.77
CA ASP A 162 -2.55 8.48 19.73
C ASP A 162 -3.14 8.19 18.34
N ALA A 163 -2.84 9.03 17.35
CA ALA A 163 -3.29 8.87 15.98
C ALA A 163 -2.11 9.03 14.99
N PRO A 164 -1.16 8.06 14.97
CA PRO A 164 -0.05 8.10 14.03
C PRO A 164 -0.55 8.17 12.58
N PRO A 165 0.15 8.89 11.69
CA PRO A 165 -0.13 8.79 10.25
C PRO A 165 0.20 7.38 9.75
N ILE A 166 -0.36 7.01 8.61
CA ILE A 166 -0.12 5.70 7.97
C ILE A 166 1.26 5.61 7.29
N ALA A 167 1.85 6.75 6.95
CA ALA A 167 3.20 6.87 6.41
C ALA A 167 3.92 8.10 6.98
N VAL A 168 5.23 7.96 7.17
CA VAL A 168 6.14 9.00 7.64
C VAL A 168 7.40 9.00 6.78
N VAL A 169 7.87 10.17 6.38
CA VAL A 169 9.22 10.36 5.82
C VAL A 169 10.08 11.03 6.88
N THR A 170 11.19 10.41 7.25
CA THR A 170 12.12 10.94 8.25
C THR A 170 13.11 11.94 7.64
N PRO A 171 13.82 12.74 8.46
CA PRO A 171 14.73 13.79 7.96
C PRO A 171 15.87 13.33 7.06
N ASP A 172 16.21 12.03 7.11
CA ASP A 172 17.21 11.39 6.26
C ASP A 172 16.64 10.95 4.89
N GLY A 173 15.37 11.23 4.61
CA GLY A 173 14.68 10.85 3.38
C GLY A 173 14.12 9.44 3.38
N THR A 174 14.19 8.70 4.49
CA THR A 174 13.67 7.34 4.56
C THR A 174 12.14 7.32 4.68
N TRP A 175 11.46 6.58 3.79
CA TRP A 175 10.02 6.32 3.85
C TRP A 175 9.71 5.17 4.79
N HIS A 176 8.72 5.37 5.65
CA HIS A 176 8.19 4.36 6.55
C HIS A 176 6.68 4.30 6.42
N GLU A 177 6.13 3.09 6.28
CA GLU A 177 4.68 2.86 6.17
C GLU A 177 4.24 1.71 7.09
N GLN A 178 3.08 1.90 7.74
CA GLN A 178 2.45 0.85 8.56
C GLN A 178 1.97 -0.31 7.67
N ALA A 179 1.49 0.03 6.48
CA ALA A 179 1.05 -0.89 5.46
C ALA A 179 1.40 -0.34 4.08
N GLU A 180 1.87 -1.20 3.18
CA GLU A 180 2.02 -0.86 1.76
C GLU A 180 0.62 -0.65 1.18
N VAL A 181 0.35 0.58 0.72
CA VAL A 181 -0.89 0.90 0.01
C VAL A 181 -0.68 0.56 -1.46
N GLY A 182 -1.22 -0.57 -1.88
CA GLY A 182 -1.23 -0.99 -3.27
C GLY A 182 -2.34 -0.33 -4.08
N TRP A 183 -2.27 -0.54 -5.39
CA TRP A 183 -3.26 -0.06 -6.35
C TRP A 183 -4.70 -0.50 -5.96
N PHE A 184 -5.67 0.40 -6.13
CA PHE A 184 -7.06 0.27 -5.63
C PHE A 184 -7.25 0.26 -4.11
N GLY A 185 -6.26 0.70 -3.32
CA GLY A 185 -6.40 0.85 -1.86
C GLY A 185 -6.32 -0.47 -1.10
N SER A 186 -5.79 -1.52 -1.73
CA SER A 186 -5.41 -2.75 -1.04
C SER A 186 -4.23 -2.46 -0.13
N THR A 187 -4.33 -2.77 1.16
CA THR A 187 -3.23 -2.58 2.11
C THR A 187 -2.60 -3.91 2.50
N HIS A 188 -1.28 -3.99 2.41
CA HIS A 188 -0.50 -5.10 2.96
C HIS A 188 0.16 -4.62 4.24
N ALA A 189 -0.31 -5.09 5.40
CA ALA A 189 0.27 -4.73 6.69
C ALA A 189 1.75 -5.14 6.72
N VAL A 190 2.64 -4.16 6.80
CA VAL A 190 4.09 -4.36 6.92
C VAL A 190 4.47 -4.51 8.40
N MET A 191 3.69 -3.89 9.29
CA MET A 191 3.96 -3.80 10.71
C MET A 191 2.67 -3.95 11.53
N THR A 192 2.77 -4.42 12.77
CA THR A 192 1.63 -4.38 13.70
C THR A 192 1.36 -2.97 14.21
N ASP A 193 0.13 -2.68 14.62
CA ASP A 193 -0.24 -1.37 15.21
C ASP A 193 0.64 -1.00 16.42
N ALA A 194 1.00 -1.99 17.24
CA ALA A 194 1.86 -1.78 18.40
C ALA A 194 3.29 -1.37 18.00
N GLU A 195 3.86 -2.02 16.99
CA GLU A 195 5.19 -1.66 16.47
C GLU A 195 5.17 -0.27 15.82
N TRP A 196 4.10 0.04 15.07
CA TRP A 196 3.95 1.35 14.45
C TRP A 196 3.79 2.47 15.49
N GLN A 197 2.97 2.24 16.51
CA GLN A 197 2.80 3.17 17.62
C GLN A 197 4.13 3.41 18.38
N GLN A 198 4.94 2.37 18.54
CA GLN A 198 6.26 2.49 19.17
C GLN A 198 7.19 3.38 18.33
N ARG A 199 7.29 3.15 17.00
CA ARG A 199 8.09 4.00 16.11
C ARG A 199 7.63 5.46 16.14
N TRP A 200 6.32 5.68 16.11
CA TRP A 200 5.75 7.02 16.23
C TRP A 200 6.18 7.71 17.52
N THR A 201 6.14 6.98 18.64
CA THR A 201 6.61 7.48 19.94
C THR A 201 8.10 7.84 19.90
N ASP A 202 8.93 7.00 19.29
CA ASP A 202 10.37 7.21 19.19
C ASP A 202 10.71 8.43 18.31
N TRP A 203 10.06 8.58 17.16
CA TRP A 203 10.25 9.75 16.30
C TRP A 203 9.82 11.05 16.96
N ARG A 204 8.72 11.04 17.73
CA ARG A 204 8.32 12.21 18.51
C ARG A 204 9.32 12.59 19.59
N ALA A 205 9.96 11.60 20.22
CA ALA A 205 11.00 11.85 21.20
C ALA A 205 12.27 12.42 20.56
N LEU A 206 12.62 11.97 19.35
CA LEU A 206 13.84 12.36 18.65
C LEU A 206 13.69 13.68 17.87
N TYR A 207 12.55 13.87 17.21
CA TYR A 207 12.28 14.95 16.26
C TYR A 207 11.14 15.87 16.70
N GLY A 208 10.73 15.82 17.98
CA GLY A 208 9.57 16.57 18.49
C GLY A 208 9.61 18.08 18.18
N ASP A 209 10.82 18.64 18.09
CA ASP A 209 11.05 20.06 17.81
C ASP A 209 11.31 20.35 16.33
N TYR A 210 11.27 19.34 15.45
CA TYR A 210 11.48 19.49 14.02
C TYR A 210 10.14 19.88 13.38
N TRP A 211 10.19 20.57 12.23
CA TRP A 211 9.00 20.82 11.44
C TRP A 211 8.49 19.51 10.85
N ALA A 212 7.18 19.34 10.82
CA ALA A 212 6.51 18.23 10.18
C ALA A 212 5.36 18.75 9.33
N VAL A 213 5.29 18.25 8.09
CA VAL A 213 4.34 18.69 7.07
C VAL A 213 3.37 17.55 6.75
N SER A 214 2.07 17.82 6.83
CA SER A 214 1.05 16.88 6.35
C SER A 214 0.87 17.03 4.85
N VAL A 215 1.00 15.91 4.15
CA VAL A 215 0.93 15.84 2.69
C VAL A 215 -0.14 14.83 2.29
N ASP A 216 -1.00 15.21 1.36
CA ASP A 216 -1.93 14.33 0.66
C ASP A 216 -1.22 13.77 -0.58
N CYS A 217 -0.87 12.49 -0.53
CA CYS A 217 -0.27 11.77 -1.65
C CYS A 217 -1.34 10.97 -2.40
N HIS A 218 -1.28 10.98 -3.72
CA HIS A 218 -2.15 10.19 -4.60
C HIS A 218 -1.41 8.99 -5.19
N ILE A 219 -2.16 7.89 -5.39
CA ILE A 219 -1.70 6.62 -5.99
C ILE A 219 -2.81 5.92 -6.80
#